data_AF-A0A963DMP4-F1
#
_entry.id   AF-A0A963DMP4-F1
#
_cell.length_a   1.000
_cell.length_b   1.000
_cell.length_c   1.000
_cell.angle_alpha   90.00
_cell.angle_beta   90.00
_cell.angle_gamma   90.00
#
_symmetry.space_group_name_H-M   'P 1'
#
loop_
_entity.id
_entity.type
_entity.pdbx_description
1 polymer ?
#
loop_
_entity_poly.entity_id
_entity_poly.type
_entity_poly.pdbx_seq_one_letter_code
_entity_poly.pdbx_strand_id
1 'polypeptide(L)'
;MNSHKLLVSALILGLGTLAGCSVEKPEKPVSFQKDVLPILKTGCAECHTAPDGEGYQKSGLAVGAYEELMKGTKMGPVIIPGQSLNSSLNRLAEGRPGVDPSIQMPHGKVKLPEEQLALLRKWVDQGAKNN
;
A
#
# COMPACT_ATOMS: atom_id res chain seq x y z
N MET A 1 7.39 -66.38 38.22
CA MET A 1 7.79 -66.39 36.79
C MET A 1 7.26 -65.14 36.10
N ASN A 2 8.08 -64.13 35.88
CA ASN A 2 8.58 -63.75 34.55
C ASN A 2 9.23 -62.37 34.64
N SER A 3 10.55 -62.41 34.73
CA SER A 3 11.45 -61.28 34.61
C SER A 3 11.65 -61.00 33.13
N HIS A 4 11.27 -59.82 32.66
CA HIS A 4 11.81 -59.29 31.40
C HIS A 4 12.65 -58.05 31.70
N LYS A 5 13.96 -58.28 31.66
CA LYS A 5 14.99 -57.26 31.46
C LYS A 5 14.70 -56.53 30.14
N LEU A 6 15.09 -55.27 30.02
CA LEU A 6 15.87 -54.71 28.91
C LEU A 6 16.14 -53.21 29.14
N LEU A 7 17.40 -52.91 29.47
CA LEU A 7 18.07 -51.63 29.22
C LEU A 7 18.26 -51.47 27.71
N VAL A 8 18.00 -50.30 27.11
CA VAL A 8 18.80 -49.72 26.00
C VAL A 8 18.55 -48.21 25.87
N SER A 9 19.63 -47.45 26.04
CA SER A 9 20.02 -46.15 25.46
C SER A 9 19.00 -45.03 25.22
N ALA A 10 19.18 -43.95 25.99
CA ALA A 10 18.84 -42.60 25.58
C ALA A 10 19.73 -42.16 24.39
N LEU A 11 19.15 -42.07 23.20
CA LEU A 11 19.78 -41.44 22.04
C LEU A 11 19.28 -40.00 21.96
N ILE A 12 20.07 -39.06 22.48
CA ILE A 12 19.84 -37.62 22.32
C ILE A 12 20.13 -37.31 20.84
N LEU A 13 19.11 -37.30 20.00
CA LEU A 13 19.20 -36.65 18.69
C LEU A 13 19.18 -35.14 18.94
N GLY A 14 20.37 -34.54 18.97
CA GLY A 14 20.54 -33.09 18.97
C GLY A 14 19.92 -32.51 17.70
N LEU A 15 18.76 -31.87 17.85
CA LEU A 15 18.08 -31.14 16.79
C LEU A 15 18.76 -29.77 16.63
N GLY A 16 19.85 -29.73 15.88
CA GLY A 16 20.52 -28.49 15.50
C GLY A 16 19.75 -27.76 14.41
N THR A 17 18.69 -27.03 14.76
CA THR A 17 18.08 -26.06 13.85
C THR A 17 18.97 -24.84 13.78
N LEU A 18 19.80 -24.75 12.74
CA LEU A 18 20.47 -23.51 12.35
C LEU A 18 19.38 -22.52 11.93
N ALA A 19 19.07 -21.57 12.82
CA ALA A 19 18.29 -20.40 12.51
C ALA A 19 19.06 -19.57 11.48
N GLY A 20 18.71 -19.75 10.21
CA GLY A 20 19.12 -18.85 9.14
C GLY A 20 18.48 -17.49 9.40
N CYS A 21 19.27 -16.51 9.85
CA CYS A 21 18.89 -15.11 9.78
C CYS A 21 18.76 -14.75 8.30
N SER A 22 17.54 -14.78 7.75
CA SER A 22 17.26 -14.17 6.46
C SER A 22 17.50 -12.67 6.61
N VAL A 23 18.61 -12.18 6.06
CA VAL A 23 18.85 -10.75 5.90
C VAL A 23 17.83 -10.26 4.88
N GLU A 24 16.75 -9.64 5.34
CA GLU A 24 15.83 -8.92 4.46
C GLU A 24 16.62 -7.81 3.75
N LYS A 25 16.76 -7.95 2.43
CA LYS A 25 17.38 -6.92 1.60
C LYS A 25 16.54 -5.64 1.74
N PRO A 26 17.15 -4.46 1.98
CA PRO A 26 16.38 -3.22 2.04
C PRO A 26 15.57 -3.07 0.77
N GLU A 27 14.25 -2.98 0.91
CA GLU A 27 13.39 -2.75 -0.23
C GLU A 27 13.76 -1.41 -0.88
N LYS A 28 13.88 -1.40 -2.21
CA LYS A 28 14.15 -0.17 -2.95
C LYS A 28 13.07 0.88 -2.62
N PRO A 29 13.46 2.12 -2.28
CA PRO A 29 12.51 3.20 -2.09
C PRO A 29 11.72 3.48 -3.38
N VAL A 30 10.41 3.63 -3.24
CA VAL A 30 9.53 4.12 -4.30
C VAL A 30 9.73 5.64 -4.43
N SER A 31 9.95 6.12 -5.65
CA SER A 31 10.10 7.53 -5.96
C SER A 31 8.75 8.15 -6.30
N PHE A 32 8.42 9.27 -5.67
CA PHE A 32 7.21 10.01 -6.05
C PHE A 32 7.29 10.42 -7.52
N GLN A 33 8.40 11.04 -7.93
CA GLN A 33 8.52 11.60 -9.27
C GLN A 33 8.53 10.52 -10.36
N LYS A 34 9.20 9.39 -10.11
CA LYS A 34 9.42 8.35 -11.14
C LYS A 34 8.34 7.28 -11.15
N ASP A 35 7.79 6.93 -9.99
CA ASP A 35 6.91 5.77 -9.86
C ASP A 35 5.45 6.19 -9.60
N VAL A 36 5.20 7.19 -8.74
CA VAL A 36 3.84 7.55 -8.30
C VAL A 36 3.18 8.59 -9.20
N LEU A 37 3.89 9.69 -9.53
CA LEU A 37 3.34 10.78 -10.31
C LEU A 37 2.82 10.33 -11.69
N PRO A 38 3.47 9.41 -12.43
CA PRO A 38 2.92 8.88 -13.67
C PRO A 38 1.56 8.19 -13.49
N ILE A 39 1.38 7.43 -12.39
CA ILE A 39 0.11 6.76 -12.07
C ILE A 39 -0.98 7.81 -11.80
N LEU A 40 -0.66 8.86 -11.04
CA LEU A 40 -1.63 9.92 -10.75
C LEU A 40 -2.03 10.70 -12.00
N LYS A 41 -1.05 10.99 -12.89
CA LYS A 41 -1.31 11.71 -14.14
C LYS A 41 -2.21 10.93 -15.09
N THR A 42 -2.02 9.61 -15.20
CA THR A 42 -2.80 8.79 -16.14
C THR A 42 -4.12 8.28 -15.54
N GLY A 43 -4.13 7.99 -14.25
CA GLY A 43 -5.25 7.33 -13.57
C GLY A 43 -6.17 8.26 -12.79
N CYS A 44 -5.75 9.49 -12.49
CA CYS A 44 -6.46 10.35 -11.53
C CYS A 44 -6.66 11.80 -12.02
N ALA A 45 -5.65 12.36 -12.69
CA ALA A 45 -5.60 13.79 -13.00
C ALA A 45 -6.74 14.27 -13.92
N GLU A 46 -7.29 13.42 -14.78
CA GLU A 46 -8.41 13.80 -15.65
C GLU A 46 -9.59 14.42 -14.87
N CYS A 47 -9.90 13.87 -13.68
CA CYS A 47 -10.99 14.38 -12.84
C CYS A 47 -10.49 15.16 -11.62
N HIS A 48 -9.28 14.87 -11.13
CA HIS A 48 -8.70 15.51 -9.94
C HIS A 48 -7.67 16.59 -10.29
N THR A 49 -7.99 17.42 -11.29
CA THR A 49 -7.22 18.63 -11.64
C THR A 49 -7.98 19.88 -11.21
N ALA A 50 -7.31 20.78 -10.49
CA ALA A 50 -7.87 22.06 -10.13
C ALA A 50 -7.83 23.04 -11.32
N PRO A 51 -8.76 24.01 -11.41
CA PRO A 51 -9.96 24.13 -10.59
C PRO A 51 -11.17 23.37 -11.16
N ASP A 52 -11.10 22.88 -12.40
CA ASP A 52 -12.31 22.53 -13.16
C ASP A 52 -12.65 21.04 -13.19
N GLY A 53 -11.74 20.19 -12.71
CA GLY A 53 -11.96 18.74 -12.71
C GLY A 53 -13.18 18.35 -11.87
N GLU A 54 -14.05 17.49 -12.39
CA GLU A 54 -15.28 17.09 -11.70
C GLU A 54 -15.01 16.47 -10.32
N GLY A 55 -13.96 15.64 -10.23
CA GLY A 55 -13.51 15.05 -8.97
C GLY A 55 -12.95 16.10 -8.00
N TYR A 56 -12.24 17.10 -8.52
CA TYR A 56 -11.79 18.25 -7.74
C TYR A 56 -12.98 19.08 -7.22
N GLN A 57 -13.99 19.38 -8.04
CA GLN A 57 -15.17 20.13 -7.59
C GLN A 57 -15.94 19.40 -6.48
N LYS A 58 -16.04 18.06 -6.56
CA LYS A 58 -16.69 17.24 -5.53
C LYS A 58 -15.90 17.18 -4.23
N SER A 59 -14.59 16.96 -4.30
CA SER A 59 -13.76 16.62 -3.13
C SER A 59 -12.78 17.70 -2.68
N GLY A 60 -12.37 18.59 -3.57
CA GLY A 60 -11.26 19.53 -3.41
C GLY A 60 -9.87 18.90 -3.58
N LEU A 61 -9.78 17.62 -3.95
CA LEU A 61 -8.49 16.93 -4.15
C LEU A 61 -7.90 17.25 -5.52
N ALA A 62 -6.69 17.80 -5.52
CA ALA A 62 -5.84 17.93 -6.69
C ALA A 62 -4.66 16.94 -6.59
N VAL A 63 -4.26 16.34 -7.72
CA VAL A 63 -3.21 15.29 -7.76
C VAL A 63 -2.06 15.64 -8.72
N GLY A 64 -2.00 16.88 -9.21
CA GLY A 64 -1.05 17.30 -10.25
C GLY A 64 0.38 17.43 -9.73
N ALA A 65 0.54 17.78 -8.46
CA ALA A 65 1.82 17.91 -7.77
C ALA A 65 1.81 17.22 -6.39
N TYR A 66 3.00 16.99 -5.83
CA TYR A 66 3.17 16.38 -4.51
C TYR A 66 2.44 17.19 -3.42
N GLU A 67 2.64 18.50 -3.41
CA GLU A 67 2.11 19.41 -2.39
C GLU A 67 0.58 19.44 -2.43
N GLU A 68 0.00 19.40 -3.63
CA GLU A 68 -1.46 19.36 -3.83
C GLU A 68 -2.05 18.05 -3.32
N LEU A 69 -1.43 16.92 -3.67
CA LEU A 69 -1.87 15.60 -3.24
C LEU A 69 -1.79 15.45 -1.71
N MET A 70 -0.70 15.92 -1.11
CA MET A 70 -0.48 15.84 0.34
C MET A 70 -1.34 16.83 1.12
N LYS A 71 -1.74 17.96 0.53
CA LYS A 71 -2.75 18.86 1.10
C LYS A 71 -4.10 18.16 1.26
N GLY A 72 -4.45 17.26 0.35
CA GLY A 72 -5.64 16.43 0.42
C GLY A 72 -6.91 17.13 -0.05
N THR A 73 -8.02 16.80 0.60
CA THR A 73 -9.37 17.27 0.24
C THR A 73 -9.82 18.44 1.13
N LYS A 74 -10.98 19.01 0.82
CA LYS A 74 -11.67 19.95 1.73
C LYS A 74 -12.09 19.34 3.07
N MET A 75 -12.09 18.00 3.18
CA MET A 75 -12.46 17.25 4.39
C MET A 75 -11.22 16.78 5.18
N GLY A 76 -10.02 17.03 4.69
CA GLY A 76 -8.77 16.61 5.32
C GLY A 76 -7.88 15.72 4.42
N PRO A 77 -6.83 15.12 5.02
CA PRO A 77 -5.81 14.39 4.27
C PRO A 77 -6.37 13.11 3.66
N VAL A 78 -5.87 12.77 2.46
CA VAL A 78 -6.17 11.49 1.80
C VAL A 78 -5.05 10.47 1.94
N ILE A 79 -3.87 10.93 2.36
CA ILE A 79 -2.68 10.13 2.63
C ILE A 79 -2.29 10.33 4.08
N ILE A 80 -2.05 9.22 4.76
CA ILE A 80 -1.44 9.16 6.09
C ILE A 80 -0.09 8.45 5.90
N PRO A 81 1.04 9.18 5.94
CA PRO A 81 2.36 8.59 5.78
C PRO A 81 2.58 7.38 6.70
N GLY A 82 3.03 6.26 6.14
CA GLY A 82 3.24 5.00 6.84
C GLY A 82 1.99 4.14 7.03
N GLN A 83 0.82 4.57 6.53
CA GLN A 83 -0.46 3.91 6.79
C GLN A 83 -1.33 3.81 5.52
N SER A 84 -0.92 3.01 4.53
CA SER A 84 -1.70 2.77 3.31
C SER A 84 -3.06 2.11 3.59
N LEU A 85 -3.18 1.37 4.70
CA LEU A 85 -4.45 0.79 5.14
C LEU A 85 -5.47 1.86 5.58
N ASN A 86 -5.01 2.93 6.20
CA ASN A 86 -5.85 4.00 6.74
C ASN A 86 -5.99 5.20 5.76
N SER A 87 -5.15 5.25 4.73
CA SER A 87 -5.18 6.29 3.70
C SER A 87 -6.37 6.12 2.76
N SER A 88 -7.20 7.16 2.66
CA SER A 88 -8.36 7.18 1.75
C SER A 88 -7.96 7.04 0.29
N LEU A 89 -6.79 7.55 -0.12
CA LEU A 89 -6.23 7.35 -1.48
C LEU A 89 -6.24 5.87 -1.86
N ASN A 90 -5.58 5.03 -1.05
CA ASN A 90 -5.48 3.59 -1.30
C ASN A 90 -6.84 2.90 -1.13
N ARG A 91 -7.58 3.24 -0.09
CA ARG A 91 -8.88 2.60 0.21
C ARG A 91 -9.86 2.75 -0.96
N LEU A 92 -9.97 3.96 -1.52
CA LEU A 92 -10.89 4.27 -2.61
C LEU A 92 -10.38 3.77 -3.97
N ALA A 93 -9.07 3.88 -4.25
CA ALA A 93 -8.48 3.38 -5.50
C ALA A 93 -8.52 1.86 -5.63
N GLU A 94 -8.38 1.14 -4.52
CA GLU A 94 -8.45 -0.32 -4.50
C GLU A 94 -9.90 -0.85 -4.48
N GLY A 95 -10.88 0.00 -4.15
CA GLY A 95 -12.26 -0.42 -3.93
C GLY A 95 -12.37 -1.43 -2.79
N ARG A 96 -11.75 -1.14 -1.64
CA ARG A 96 -11.73 -2.08 -0.50
C ARG A 96 -13.14 -2.36 0.04
N PRO A 97 -13.35 -3.48 0.75
CA PRO A 97 -14.64 -3.80 1.36
C PRO A 97 -15.20 -2.63 2.18
N GLY A 98 -16.50 -2.36 1.99
CA GLY A 98 -17.20 -1.25 2.66
C GLY A 98 -17.06 0.12 1.99
N VAL A 99 -16.30 0.24 0.89
CA VAL A 99 -16.34 1.45 0.04
C VAL A 99 -17.65 1.47 -0.75
N ASP A 100 -18.38 2.58 -0.64
CA ASP A 100 -19.56 2.82 -1.47
C ASP A 100 -19.15 2.98 -2.94
N PRO A 101 -19.79 2.27 -3.90
CA PRO A 101 -19.43 2.35 -5.32
C PRO A 101 -19.44 3.77 -5.90
N SER A 102 -20.25 4.68 -5.36
CA SER A 102 -20.34 6.08 -5.82
C SER A 102 -19.13 6.94 -5.50
N ILE A 103 -18.24 6.47 -4.60
CA ILE A 103 -17.00 7.15 -4.22
C ILE A 103 -15.74 6.33 -4.51
N GLN A 104 -15.89 5.15 -5.12
CA GLN A 104 -14.77 4.35 -5.57
C GLN A 104 -14.03 5.06 -6.70
N MET A 105 -12.71 4.89 -6.73
CA MET A 105 -11.84 5.46 -7.76
C MET A 105 -11.11 4.37 -8.55
N PRO A 106 -10.82 4.59 -9.85
CA PRO A 106 -11.40 5.63 -10.71
C PRO A 106 -12.91 5.46 -10.91
N HIS A 107 -13.69 6.53 -10.69
CA HIS A 107 -15.17 6.45 -10.72
C HIS A 107 -15.69 6.22 -12.14
N GLY A 108 -16.49 5.16 -12.33
CA GLY A 108 -17.06 4.81 -13.64
C GLY A 108 -16.03 4.42 -14.71
N LYS A 109 -14.79 4.12 -14.31
CA LYS A 109 -13.69 3.71 -15.20
C LYS A 109 -13.08 2.39 -14.75
N VAL A 110 -12.22 1.83 -15.61
CA VAL A 110 -11.48 0.61 -15.30
C VAL A 110 -10.57 0.85 -14.09
N LYS A 111 -10.57 -0.12 -13.16
CA LYS A 111 -9.69 -0.10 -11.99
C LYS A 111 -8.22 -0.08 -12.43
N LEU A 112 -7.39 0.63 -11.66
CA LEU A 112 -5.94 0.61 -11.90
C LEU A 112 -5.39 -0.82 -11.82
N PRO A 113 -4.38 -1.16 -12.64
CA PRO A 113 -3.67 -2.42 -12.52
C PRO A 113 -3.09 -2.62 -11.12
N GLU A 114 -3.03 -3.88 -10.67
CA GLU A 114 -2.61 -4.21 -9.31
C GLU A 114 -1.17 -3.76 -9.02
N GLU A 115 -0.28 -3.78 -10.02
CA GLU A 115 1.09 -3.30 -9.87
C GLU A 115 1.15 -1.80 -9.55
N GLN A 116 0.23 -1.00 -10.09
CA GLN A 116 0.15 0.43 -9.81
C GLN A 116 -0.43 0.66 -8.41
N LEU A 117 -1.46 -0.09 -8.03
CA LEU A 117 -2.04 -0.06 -6.68
C LEU A 117 -1.00 -0.47 -5.62
N ALA A 118 -0.20 -1.50 -5.91
CA ALA A 118 0.89 -1.94 -5.05
C ALA A 118 1.98 -0.86 -4.89
N LEU A 119 2.34 -0.16 -5.97
CA LEU A 119 3.27 0.98 -5.89
C LEU A 119 2.72 2.11 -5.03
N LEU A 120 1.44 2.47 -5.18
CA LEU A 120 0.79 3.48 -4.33
C LEU A 120 0.78 3.06 -2.86
N ARG A 121 0.46 1.79 -2.55
CA ARG A 121 0.52 1.26 -1.18
C ARG A 121 1.91 1.38 -0.59
N LYS A 122 2.90 0.84 -1.31
CA LYS A 122 4.30 0.82 -0.88
C LYS A 122 4.86 2.22 -0.68
N TRP A 123 4.58 3.16 -1.58
CA TRP A 123 5.01 4.54 -1.42
C TRP A 123 4.42 5.19 -0.16
N VAL A 124 3.12 5.00 0.09
CA VAL A 124 2.49 5.50 1.32
C VAL A 124 3.11 4.86 2.56
N ASP A 125 3.31 3.54 2.57
CA ASP A 125 3.89 2.81 3.70
C ASP A 125 5.36 3.19 3.95
N GLN A 126 6.09 3.61 2.92
CA GLN A 126 7.45 4.16 3.03
C GLN A 126 7.49 5.63 3.48
N GLY A 127 6.34 6.19 3.86
CA GLY A 127 6.23 7.55 4.41
C GLY A 127 5.88 8.62 3.38
N ALA A 128 5.39 8.25 2.19
CA ALA A 128 4.89 9.16 1.16
C ALA A 128 5.87 10.31 0.85
N LYS A 129 7.14 9.99 0.64
CA LYS A 129 8.21 10.98 0.46
C LYS A 129 8.15 11.63 -0.92
N ASN A 130 8.58 12.89 -1.02
CA ASN A 130 8.87 13.56 -2.29
C ASN A 130 10.34 13.33 -2.65
N ASN A 131 10.63 12.35 -3.50
CA ASN A 131 11.98 11.83 -3.79
C ASN A 131 12.18 11.37 -5.23
#